data_AF-A0A832WWH7-F1
#
_entry.id   AF-A0A832WWH7-F1
#
_cell.length_a   1.000
_cell.length_b   1.000
_cell.length_c   1.000
_cell.angle_alpha   90.00
_cell.angle_beta   90.00
_cell.angle_gamma   90.00
#
_symmetry.space_group_name_H-M   'P 1'
#
loop_
_entity.id
_entity.type
_entity.pdbx_description
1 polymer ?
#
loop_
_entity_poly.entity_id
_entity_poly.type
_entity_poly.pdbx_seq_one_letter_code
_entity_poly.pdbx_strand_id
1 'polypeptide(L)' 'MGVSEVTLECPYCNWIFTAVPPDRLHSAFSFEKPLHGSFYGDIIQQDFVCRNPKCKKPLKIYWYAPMTYFDRV' A
#
# COMPACT_ATOMS: atom_id res chain seq x y z
N MET A 1 -20.03 -4.61 -4.59
CA MET A 1 -18.75 -5.31 -4.34
C MET A 1 -17.95 -4.45 -3.39
N GLY A 2 -17.68 -4.91 -2.16
CA GLY A 2 -17.04 -4.08 -1.13
C GLY A 2 -15.61 -3.69 -1.52
N VAL A 3 -15.34 -2.40 -1.48
CA VAL A 3 -14.00 -1.82 -1.62
C VAL A 3 -13.36 -1.97 -0.24
N SER A 4 -12.28 -2.76 -0.13
CA SER A 4 -11.57 -2.91 1.14
C SER A 4 -10.83 -1.62 1.43
N GLU A 5 -11.30 -0.80 2.37
CA GLU A 5 -10.60 0.41 2.78
C GLU A 5 -9.57 0.08 3.86
N VAL A 6 -8.33 0.57 3.71
CA VAL A 6 -7.27 0.35 4.69
C VAL A 6 -6.93 1.69 5.34
N THR A 7 -6.98 1.72 6.67
CA THR A 7 -6.56 2.88 7.45
C THR A 7 -5.04 2.86 7.60
N LEU A 8 -4.39 3.89 7.08
CA LEU A 8 -2.94 4.07 7.08
C LEU A 8 -2.55 5.31 7.86
N GLU A 9 -1.30 5.32 8.32
CA GLU A 9 -0.73 6.48 9.00
C GLU A 9 0.43 7.04 8.20
N CYS A 10 0.46 8.36 8.04
CA CYS A 10 1.56 9.04 7.37
C CYS A 10 2.82 8.95 8.25
N PRO A 11 3.92 8.33 7.79
CA PRO A 11 5.14 8.13 8.60
C PRO A 11 5.84 9.45 9.00
N TYR A 12 5.50 10.58 8.37
CA TYR A 12 6.12 11.87 8.66
C TYR A 12 5.36 12.70 9.70
N CYS A 13 4.07 12.49 9.87
CA CYS A 13 3.23 13.35 10.72
C CYS A 13 2.15 12.60 11.51
N ASN A 14 2.17 11.27 11.45
CA ASN A 14 1.20 10.36 12.07
C ASN A 14 -0.26 10.71 11.75
N TRP A 15 -0.47 11.33 10.59
CA TRP A 15 -1.81 11.66 10.11
C TRP A 15 -2.47 10.39 9.59
N ILE A 16 -3.63 10.06 10.17
CA ILE A 16 -4.42 8.91 9.77
C ILE A 16 -5.18 9.25 8.49
N PHE A 17 -5.06 8.40 7.47
CA PHE A 17 -5.80 8.53 6.22
C PHE A 17 -6.25 7.16 5.73
N THR A 18 -7.35 7.14 4.99
CA THR A 18 -7.86 5.93 4.37
C THR A 18 -7.28 5.81 2.96
N ALA A 19 -6.66 4.66 2.67
CA ALA A 19 -6.20 4.31 1.34
C ALA A 19 -7.02 3.14 0.81
N VAL A 20 -7.31 3.19 -0.49
CA VAL A 20 -7.99 2.13 -1.20
C VAL A 20 -6.94 1.32 -1.96
N PRO A 21 -6.75 0.03 -1.64
CA PRO A 21 -5.93 -0.87 -2.42
C PRO A 21 -6.40 -0.89 -3.88
N PRO A 22 -5.48 -1.04 -4.84
CA PRO A 22 -5.83 -1.07 -6.25
C PRO A 22 -6.74 -2.25 -6.60
N ASP A 23 -6.51 -3.41 -5.96
CA ASP A 23 -7.24 -4.65 -6.22
C ASP A 23 -7.36 -5.51 -4.97
N ARG A 24 -8.28 -6.48 -4.99
CA ARG A 24 -8.48 -7.43 -3.87
C ARG A 24 -7.27 -8.31 -3.56
N LEU A 25 -6.41 -8.55 -4.55
CA LEU A 25 -5.20 -9.36 -4.37
C LEU A 25 -4.09 -8.56 -3.66
N HIS A 26 -4.12 -7.24 -3.76
CA HIS A 26 -3.05 -6.35 -3.28
C HIS A 26 -3.39 -5.76 -1.91
N SER A 27 -3.65 -6.62 -0.91
CA SER A 27 -4.12 -6.21 0.42
C SER A 27 -3.01 -5.85 1.41
N ALA A 28 -1.79 -6.31 1.16
CA ALA A 28 -0.62 -5.96 1.97
C ALA A 28 0.06 -4.71 1.40
N PHE A 29 0.68 -3.88 2.25
CA PHE A 29 1.31 -2.64 1.82
C PHE A 29 2.61 -2.33 2.58
N SER A 30 3.46 -1.47 2.00
CA SER A 30 4.56 -0.79 2.69
C SER A 30 4.77 0.61 2.12
N PHE A 31 5.42 1.48 2.88
CA PHE A 31 5.86 2.80 2.43
C PHE A 31 7.25 2.80 1.81
N GLU A 32 8.01 1.73 2.01
CA GLU A 32 9.36 1.57 1.48
C GLU A 32 9.33 0.69 0.23
N LYS A 33 10.17 1.02 -0.75
CA LYS A 33 10.28 0.22 -1.97
C LYS A 33 10.85 -1.15 -1.59
N PRO A 34 10.14 -2.26 -1.88
CA PRO A 34 10.69 -3.59 -1.64
C PRO A 34 11.98 -3.80 -2.44
N LEU A 35 12.90 -4.57 -1.88
CA LEU A 35 14.10 -5.01 -2.60
C LEU A 35 13.68 -5.92 -3.76
N HIS A 36 14.30 -5.74 -4.92
CA HIS A 36 14.08 -6.56 -6.11
C HIS A 36 14.51 -8.01 -5.78
N GLY A 37 13.57 -8.88 -5.42
CA GLY A 37 13.86 -10.26 -4.97
C GLY A 37 13.02 -10.76 -3.79
N SER A 38 12.13 -9.94 -3.22
CA SER A 38 11.21 -10.39 -2.18
C SER A 38 10.06 -11.25 -2.76
N PHE A 39 9.55 -12.19 -1.95
CA PHE A 39 8.44 -13.14 -2.19
C PHE A 39 7.07 -12.50 -2.56
N TYR A 40 7.06 -11.23 -2.93
CA TYR A 40 5.89 -10.47 -3.34
C TYR A 40 5.85 -10.52 -4.86
N GLY A 41 4.72 -10.92 -5.43
CA GLY A 41 4.61 -11.15 -6.86
C GLY A 41 4.54 -9.83 -7.61
N ASP A 42 3.32 -9.42 -7.92
CA ASP A 42 3.05 -8.10 -8.48
C ASP A 42 3.06 -7.04 -7.38
N ILE A 43 3.82 -5.97 -7.63
CA ILE A 43 3.92 -4.80 -6.75
C ILE A 43 3.30 -3.61 -7.48
N ILE A 44 2.23 -3.05 -6.91
CA ILE A 44 1.60 -1.85 -7.45
C ILE A 44 2.03 -0.64 -6.63
N GLN A 45 2.65 0.34 -7.28
CA GLN A 45 2.95 1.62 -6.66
C GLN A 45 1.74 2.55 -6.78
N GLN A 46 1.34 3.13 -5.66
CA GLN A 46 0.33 4.19 -5.58
C GLN A 46 0.97 5.44 -4.97
N ASP A 47 1.00 6.52 -5.73
CA ASP A 47 1.44 7.82 -5.24
C ASP A 47 0.29 8.47 -4.44
N PHE A 48 0.57 8.82 -3.19
CA PHE A 48 -0.36 9.46 -2.29
C PHE A 48 0.24 10.75 -1.74
N VAL A 49 -0.55 11.81 -1.58
CA VAL A 49 -0.07 13.05 -0.95
C VAL A 49 -0.80 13.22 0.37
N CYS A 50 -0.02 13.34 1.45
CA CYS A 50 -0.60 13.55 2.77
C CYS A 50 -1.43 14.85 2.78
N ARG A 51 -2.73 14.74 3.09
CA ARG A 51 -3.66 15.88 3.14
C ARG A 51 -3.45 16.78 4.37
N ASN A 52 -2.59 16.40 5.30
CA ASN A 52 -2.25 17.25 6.44
C ASN A 52 -1.57 18.54 5.94
N PRO A 53 -2.15 19.73 6.21
CA PRO A 53 -1.64 21.01 5.72
C PRO A 53 -0.21 21.33 6.20
N LYS A 54 0.24 20.72 7.30
CA LYS A 54 1.60 20.88 7.83
C LYS A 54 2.62 19.94 7.17
N CYS A 55 2.19 18.78 6.70
CA CYS A 55 3.10 17.78 6.13
C CYS A 55 3.24 17.95 4.63
N LYS A 56 2.11 17.89 3.89
CA LYS A 56 2.03 17.93 2.41
C LYS A 56 3.08 17.08 1.68
N LYS A 57 3.66 16.08 2.35
CA LYS A 57 4.72 15.27 1.78
C LYS A 57 4.13 14.22 0.84
N PRO A 58 4.76 13.98 -0.32
CA PRO A 58 4.43 12.84 -1.14
C PRO A 58 4.82 11.57 -0.39
N LEU A 59 3.95 10.59 -0.47
CA LEU A 59 4.07 9.24 0.05
C LEU A 59 3.92 8.28 -1.11
N LYS A 60 4.62 7.16 -1.05
CA LYS A 60 4.43 6.06 -1.98
C LYS A 60 3.97 4.87 -1.18
N ILE A 61 2.86 4.29 -1.61
CA ILE A 61 2.33 3.06 -1.03
C ILE A 61 2.61 1.97 -2.05
N TYR A 62 3.40 0.98 -1.66
CA TYR A 62 3.64 -0.21 -2.45
C TYR A 62 2.69 -1.28 -1.96
N TRP A 63 1.74 -1.65 -2.81
CA TRP A 63 0.79 -2.71 -2.54
C TRP A 63 1.32 -4.04 -3.07
N TYR A 64 1.14 -5.10 -2.29
CA TYR A 64 1.68 -6.43 -2.55
C TYR A 64 0.57 -7.45 -2.71
N ALA A 65 0.70 -8.26 -3.76
CA ALA A 65 0.00 -9.52 -3.84
C ALA A 65 0.85 -10.62 -3.17
N PRO A 66 0.33 -11.35 -2.15
CA PRO A 66 1.01 -12.53 -1.64
C PRO A 66 1.07 -13.60 -2.75
N MET A 67 2.28 -14.00 -3.18
CA MET A 67 2.46 -15.06 -4.20
C MET A 67 1.83 -16.40 -3.78
N THR A 68 1.64 -16.62 -2.48
CA THR A 68 1.18 -17.89 -1.91
C THR A 68 -0.30 -18.21 -2.09
N TYR A 69 -1.09 -17.39 -2.79
CA TYR A 69 -2.50 -17.73 -3.05
C TYR A 69 -2.72 -18.68 -4.24
N PHE A 70 -1.76 -18.84 -5.15
CA PHE A 70 -1.94 -19.66 -6.37
C PHE A 70 -1.09 -20.94 -6.42
N ASP A 71 -0.17 -21.19 -5.48
CA ASP A 71 0.66 -22.41 -5.42
C ASP A 71 0.03 -23.57 -4.61
N ARG A 72 -1.29 -23.54 -4.41
CA ARG A 72 -2.05 -24.62 -3.74
C ARG A 72 -3.24 -25.08 -4.59
N VAL A 73 -2.98 -25.44 -5.85
CA VAL A 73 -3.85 -26.32 -6.64
C VAL A 73 -3.13 -27.63 -6.86
#